data_AF-A0A090CXQ0-F1
#
_entry.id   AF-A0A090CXQ0-F1
#
_cell.length_a   1.000
_cell.length_b   1.000
_cell.length_c   1.000
_cell.angle_alpha   90.00
_cell.angle_beta   90.00
_cell.angle_gamma   90.00
#
_symmetry.space_group_name_H-M   'P 1'
#
loop_
_entity.id
_entity.type
_entity.pdbx_description
1 polymer ?
#
loop_
_entity_poly.entity_id
_entity_poly.type
_entity_poly.pdbx_seq_one_letter_code
_entity_poly.pdbx_strand_id
1 'polypeptide(L)'
;NPIDCNCDLEWFIHWLSGPVVLENNHQTICSSESLEPLQEKPLLEFDPSDLCRTNGGIFSLIPVSIVCLVIIILLVHYRWQLRHKLFLLKLAVLGYREMRDARAHGDYEFDVNIIFYEDDEEWTDEHLRPALQEHLPEFRRNVFGDEDLVL
;
A
#
# COMPACT_ATOMS: atom_id res chain seq x y z
N ASN A 1 32.02 42.88 14.87
CA ASN A 1 31.31 41.93 14.00
C ASN A 1 29.97 41.63 14.64
N PRO A 2 28.85 41.98 13.98
CA PRO A 2 27.53 41.57 14.47
C PRO A 2 27.35 40.06 14.27
N ILE A 3 26.71 39.38 15.21
CA ILE A 3 26.51 37.92 15.19
C ILE A 3 25.22 37.62 14.43
N ASP A 4 25.26 36.69 13.47
CA ASP A 4 24.06 36.20 12.80
C ASP A 4 23.29 35.25 13.74
N CYS A 5 22.20 35.75 14.32
CA CYS A 5 21.32 35.01 15.21
C CYS A 5 20.27 34.26 14.38
N ASN A 6 20.60 33.01 14.07
CA ASN A 6 19.76 32.06 13.36
C ASN A 6 19.59 30.76 14.18
N CYS A 7 18.82 29.81 13.66
CA CYS A 7 18.59 28.53 14.33
C CYS A 7 19.81 27.61 14.40
N ASP A 8 20.85 27.87 13.60
CA ASP A 8 22.11 27.12 13.65
C ASP A 8 23.00 27.58 14.83
N LEU A 9 22.65 28.68 15.50
CA LEU A 9 23.38 29.24 16.64
C LEU A 9 23.00 28.60 17.99
N GLU A 10 22.08 27.62 18.01
CA GLU A 10 21.59 26.95 19.23
C GLU A 10 22.74 26.40 20.10
N TRP A 11 23.74 25.77 19.47
CA TRP A 11 24.89 25.19 20.19
C TRP A 11 25.73 26.27 20.91
N PHE A 12 25.83 27.47 20.34
CA PHE A 12 26.63 28.55 20.87
C PHE A 12 25.95 29.18 22.09
N ILE A 13 24.63 29.38 22.02
CA ILE A 13 23.83 29.85 23.17
C ILE A 13 23.88 28.84 24.32
N HIS A 14 23.76 27.55 24.01
CA HIS A 14 23.86 26.49 25.02
C HIS A 14 25.28 26.38 25.62
N TRP A 15 26.31 26.71 24.87
CA TRP A 15 27.68 26.77 25.39
C TRP A 15 27.89 27.99 26.31
N LEU A 16 27.29 29.13 25.96
CA LEU A 16 27.33 30.37 26.72
C LEU A 16 26.52 30.31 28.03
N SER A 17 25.48 29.47 28.11
CA SER A 17 24.73 29.23 29.35
C SER A 17 25.47 28.34 30.36
N GLY A 18 26.63 27.80 29.98
CA GLY A 18 27.51 26.99 30.81
C GLY A 18 28.44 27.82 31.72
N PRO A 19 29.67 27.34 32.00
CA PRO A 19 30.58 27.96 32.99
C PRO A 19 31.23 29.27 32.51
N VAL A 20 30.92 29.75 31.30
CA VAL A 20 31.56 30.91 30.68
C VAL A 20 30.69 32.14 30.90
N VAL A 21 31.23 33.16 31.55
CA VAL A 21 30.55 34.45 31.72
C VAL A 21 30.99 35.37 30.57
N LEU A 22 30.03 35.79 29.75
CA LEU A 22 30.24 36.84 28.75
C LEU A 22 30.52 38.16 29.44
N GLU A 23 31.76 38.64 29.31
CA GLU A 23 32.10 40.01 29.66
C GLU A 23 31.41 40.93 28.67
N ASN A 24 30.54 41.84 29.15
CA ASN A 24 29.76 42.79 28.35
C ASN A 24 28.53 42.21 27.61
N ASN A 25 27.77 41.39 28.32
CA ASN A 25 26.50 40.77 27.91
C ASN A 25 25.50 41.72 27.18
N HIS A 26 25.39 42.97 27.61
CA HIS A 26 24.43 43.95 27.07
C HIS A 26 24.90 44.64 25.78
N GLN A 27 26.16 44.49 25.38
CA GLN A 27 26.72 45.08 24.15
C GLN A 27 26.86 44.06 23.01
N THR A 28 26.58 42.79 23.28
CA THR A 28 26.61 41.72 22.26
C THR A 28 25.21 41.59 21.65
N ILE A 29 25.03 42.23 20.48
CA ILE A 29 23.75 42.28 19.76
C ILE A 29 23.78 41.42 18.49
N CYS A 30 22.60 40.92 18.12
CA CYS A 30 22.36 40.22 16.86
C CYS A 30 22.41 41.18 15.65
N SER A 31 22.85 40.66 14.50
CA SER A 31 22.97 41.40 13.24
C SER A 31 21.61 41.80 12.67
N SER A 32 21.61 42.78 11.75
CA SER A 32 20.43 43.12 10.95
C SER A 32 20.02 42.00 9.96
N GLU A 33 20.92 41.05 9.70
CA GLU A 33 20.66 39.87 8.86
C GLU A 33 20.01 38.72 9.65
N SER A 34 19.92 38.86 10.97
CA SER A 34 19.28 37.88 11.84
C SER A 34 17.76 37.82 11.61
N LEU A 35 17.14 36.74 12.08
CA LEU A 35 15.69 36.53 11.96
C LEU A 35 14.91 37.76 12.47
N GLU A 36 13.84 38.18 11.76
CA GLU A 36 13.07 39.41 12.04
C GLU A 36 12.72 39.68 13.53
N PRO A 37 12.40 38.69 14.40
CA PRO A 37 12.16 38.96 15.82
C PRO A 37 13.41 39.19 16.68
N LEU A 38 14.61 38.97 16.15
CA LEU A 38 15.90 38.95 16.84
C LEU A 38 16.85 40.07 16.43
N GLN A 39 16.51 40.85 15.40
CA GLN A 39 17.34 41.96 14.94
C GLN A 39 17.56 42.99 16.06
N GLU A 40 18.81 43.40 16.26
CA GLU A 40 19.23 44.40 17.25
C GLU A 40 18.94 44.02 18.72
N LYS A 41 18.53 42.78 19.00
CA LYS A 41 18.32 42.29 20.37
C LYS A 41 19.60 41.73 21.00
N PRO A 42 19.68 41.71 22.35
CA PRO A 42 20.79 41.07 23.05
C PRO A 42 20.82 39.56 22.77
N LEU A 43 22.02 39.02 22.54
CA LEU A 43 22.23 37.61 22.26
C LEU A 43 21.65 36.65 23.33
N LEU A 44 21.64 37.07 24.59
CA LEU A 44 21.14 36.26 25.73
C LEU A 44 19.61 36.27 25.87
N GLU A 45 18.89 37.15 25.15
CA GLU A 45 17.43 37.16 25.11
C GLU A 45 16.88 36.16 24.08
N PHE A 46 17.75 35.61 23.24
CA PHE A 46 17.41 34.57 22.28
C PHE A 46 17.23 33.22 22.99
N ASP A 47 16.00 32.72 23.00
CA ASP A 47 15.70 31.32 23.32
C ASP A 47 15.51 30.53 22.00
N PRO A 48 16.49 29.71 21.59
CA PRO A 48 16.38 28.89 20.39
C PRO A 48 15.20 27.91 20.45
N SER A 49 14.78 27.48 21.65
CA SER A 49 13.79 26.42 21.82
C SER A 49 12.34 26.85 21.54
N ASP A 50 12.10 28.16 21.51
CA ASP A 50 10.80 28.78 21.23
C ASP A 50 10.62 29.13 19.75
N LEU A 51 11.66 29.64 19.08
CA LEU A 51 11.59 30.05 17.67
C LEU A 51 12.00 28.93 16.68
N CYS A 52 12.99 28.13 17.05
CA CYS A 52 13.56 27.11 16.16
C CYS A 52 12.95 25.73 16.36
N ARG A 53 11.83 25.66 17.09
CA ARG A 53 10.96 24.49 17.18
C ARG A 53 10.34 24.21 15.81
N THR A 54 11.17 23.65 14.94
CA THR A 54 10.77 23.13 13.65
C THR A 54 9.71 22.09 13.95
N ASN A 55 8.48 22.35 13.50
CA ASN A 55 7.34 21.48 13.73
C ASN A 55 7.54 20.21 12.89
N GLY A 56 8.38 19.29 13.38
CA GLY A 56 8.84 18.09 12.68
C GLY A 56 7.71 17.15 12.27
N GLY A 57 6.50 17.39 12.76
CA GLY A 57 5.29 16.75 12.27
C GLY A 57 5.01 17.01 10.78
N ILE A 58 5.28 18.22 10.25
CA ILE A 58 4.88 18.59 8.89
C ILE A 58 5.70 17.85 7.82
N PHE A 59 7.02 17.73 8.03
CA PHE A 59 7.90 16.98 7.12
C PHE A 59 7.64 15.47 7.12
N SER A 60 7.08 14.94 8.21
CA SER A 60 6.72 13.52 8.34
C SER A 60 5.39 13.15 7.65
N LEU A 61 4.47 14.11 7.45
CA LEU A 61 3.15 13.82 6.87
C LEU A 61 3.19 13.52 5.37
N ILE A 62 4.13 14.12 4.64
CA ILE A 62 4.26 13.94 3.19
C ILE A 62 4.59 12.47 2.83
N PRO A 63 5.65 11.84 3.37
CA PRO A 63 5.93 10.44 3.06
C PRO A 63 4.82 9.49 3.52
N VAL A 64 4.17 9.77 4.66
CA VAL A 64 3.04 8.97 5.16
C VAL A 64 1.86 9.03 4.19
N SER A 65 1.52 10.21 3.68
CA SER A 65 0.45 10.38 2.68
C SER A 65 0.72 9.58 1.41
N ILE A 66 1.96 9.63 0.90
CA ILE A 66 2.37 8.89 -0.29
C ILE A 66 2.25 7.38 -0.06
N VAL A 67 2.73 6.87 1.07
CA VAL A 67 2.62 5.44 1.42
C VAL A 67 1.16 5.01 1.50
N CYS A 68 0.30 5.81 2.15
CA CYS A 68 -1.13 5.54 2.22
C CYS A 68 -1.79 5.46 0.84
N LEU A 69 -1.46 6.37 -0.08
CA LEU A 69 -1.99 6.34 -1.44
C LEU A 69 -1.57 5.08 -2.19
N VAL A 70 -0.30 4.68 -2.09
CA VAL A 70 0.20 3.43 -2.71
C VAL A 70 -0.56 2.22 -2.17
N ILE A 71 -0.78 2.14 -0.85
CA ILE A 71 -1.56 1.06 -0.24
C ILE A 71 -2.99 1.04 -0.78
N ILE A 72 -3.66 2.19 -0.88
CA ILE A 72 -5.03 2.28 -1.41
C ILE A 72 -5.06 1.80 -2.87
N ILE A 73 -4.12 2.22 -3.70
CA ILE A 73 -4.01 1.78 -5.10
C ILE A 73 -3.87 0.25 -5.17
N LEU A 74 -2.99 -0.33 -4.35
CA LEU A 74 -2.81 -1.79 -4.29
C LEU A 74 -4.09 -2.50 -3.84
N LEU A 75 -4.78 -1.98 -2.80
CA LEU A 75 -6.04 -2.55 -2.32
C LEU A 75 -7.12 -2.53 -3.41
N VAL A 76 -7.21 -1.46 -4.20
CA VAL A 76 -8.18 -1.35 -5.30
C VAL A 76 -7.81 -2.26 -6.45
N HIS A 77 -6.55 -2.26 -6.88
CA HIS A 77 -6.06 -3.10 -7.98
C HIS A 77 -6.24 -4.59 -7.67
N TYR A 78 -5.89 -5.00 -6.45
CA TYR A 78 -5.97 -6.39 -6.00
C TYR A 78 -7.26 -6.71 -5.25
N ARG A 79 -8.31 -5.87 -5.35
CA ARG A 79 -9.56 -6.05 -4.58
C ARG A 79 -10.19 -7.42 -4.72
N TRP A 80 -10.19 -7.97 -5.94
CA TRP A 80 -10.77 -9.27 -6.23
C TRP A 80 -9.93 -10.41 -5.66
N GLN A 81 -8.61 -10.32 -5.83
CA GLN A 81 -7.65 -11.28 -5.29
C GLN A 81 -7.71 -11.30 -3.75
N LEU A 82 -7.74 -10.13 -3.11
CA LEU A 82 -7.86 -10.00 -1.66
C LEU A 82 -9.17 -10.62 -1.13
N ARG A 83 -10.31 -10.32 -1.78
CA ARG A 83 -11.60 -10.93 -1.40
C ARG A 83 -11.56 -12.45 -1.54
N HIS A 84 -10.98 -12.96 -2.62
CA HIS A 84 -10.84 -14.40 -2.83
C HIS A 84 -9.93 -15.04 -1.78
N LYS A 85 -8.76 -14.45 -1.47
CA LYS A 85 -7.86 -14.95 -0.43
C LYS A 85 -8.49 -14.91 0.96
N LEU A 86 -9.23 -13.84 1.30
CA LEU A 86 -9.97 -13.74 2.55
C LEU A 86 -11.08 -14.78 2.64
N PHE A 87 -11.78 -15.05 1.53
CA PHE A 87 -12.77 -16.11 1.47
C PHE A 87 -12.14 -17.49 1.72
N LEU A 88 -11.02 -17.80 1.06
CA LEU A 88 -10.29 -19.05 1.30
C LEU A 88 -9.77 -19.16 2.73
N LEU A 89 -9.26 -18.06 3.31
CA LEU A 89 -8.83 -18.03 4.71
C LEU A 89 -10.00 -18.26 5.66
N LYS A 90 -11.16 -17.66 5.40
CA LYS A 90 -12.39 -17.90 6.16
C LYS A 90 -12.81 -19.37 6.10
N LEU A 91 -12.76 -19.98 4.91
CA LEU A 91 -13.03 -21.41 4.74
C LEU A 91 -12.04 -22.27 5.54
N ALA A 92 -10.74 -21.96 5.48
CA ALA A 92 -9.71 -22.67 6.24
C ALA A 92 -9.92 -22.56 7.76
N VAL A 93 -10.24 -21.37 8.27
CA VAL A 93 -10.51 -21.13 9.70
C VAL A 93 -11.78 -21.83 10.17
N LEU A 94 -12.83 -21.83 9.34
CA LEU A 94 -14.08 -22.55 9.63
C LEU A 94 -13.92 -24.08 9.51
N GLY A 95 -12.72 -24.57 9.17
CA GLY A 95 -12.46 -25.99 8.99
C GLY A 95 -13.21 -26.58 7.81
N TYR A 96 -13.56 -25.75 6.81
CA TYR A 96 -14.13 -26.23 5.57
C TYR A 96 -13.12 -27.18 4.93
N ARG A 97 -13.43 -28.46 5.00
CA ARG A 97 -12.81 -29.47 4.16
C ARG A 97 -13.61 -29.43 2.86
N GLU A 98 -12.95 -29.03 1.79
CA GLU A 98 -13.47 -29.27 0.45
C GLU A 98 -13.98 -30.70 0.42
N MET A 99 -15.26 -30.88 0.09
CA MET A 99 -15.80 -32.21 -0.13
C MET A 99 -15.07 -32.72 -1.36
N ARG A 100 -13.95 -33.42 -1.12
CA ARG A 100 -13.31 -34.20 -2.15
C ARG A 100 -14.36 -35.19 -2.58
N ASP A 101 -14.77 -35.05 -3.82
CA ASP A 101 -15.58 -36.07 -4.44
C ASP A 101 -14.89 -37.40 -4.22
N ALA A 102 -15.62 -38.42 -3.77
CA ALA A 102 -15.03 -39.72 -3.46
C ALA A 102 -14.40 -40.37 -4.71
N ARG A 103 -14.75 -39.82 -5.87
CA ARG A 103 -14.32 -40.21 -7.20
C ARG A 103 -13.21 -39.28 -7.70
N ALA A 104 -12.10 -39.87 -8.12
CA ALA A 104 -11.07 -39.18 -8.87
C ALA A 104 -11.57 -38.85 -10.29
N HIS A 105 -10.90 -37.95 -10.98
CA HIS A 105 -11.21 -37.60 -12.38
C HIS A 105 -11.26 -38.83 -13.31
N GLY A 106 -10.43 -39.85 -13.04
CA GLY A 106 -10.44 -41.11 -13.79
C GLY A 106 -11.62 -42.03 -13.48
N ASP A 107 -12.37 -41.79 -12.41
CA ASP A 107 -13.54 -42.60 -12.03
C ASP A 107 -14.82 -42.16 -12.77
N TYR A 108 -14.75 -41.02 -13.45
CA TYR A 108 -15.81 -40.53 -14.34
C TYR A 108 -15.59 -41.04 -15.76
N GLU A 109 -16.66 -41.48 -16.41
CA GLU A 109 -16.64 -41.89 -17.82
C GLU A 109 -16.37 -40.70 -18.75
N PHE A 110 -16.98 -39.56 -18.42
CA PHE A 110 -16.87 -38.31 -19.17
C PHE A 110 -16.27 -37.20 -18.30
N ASP A 111 -15.47 -36.35 -18.92
CA ASP A 111 -14.82 -35.21 -18.26
C ASP A 111 -15.81 -34.03 -18.14
N VAL A 112 -16.67 -33.84 -19.15
CA VAL A 112 -17.77 -32.86 -19.17
C VAL A 112 -18.95 -33.43 -19.94
N ASN A 113 -20.16 -33.22 -19.44
CA ASN A 113 -21.40 -33.43 -20.18
C ASN A 113 -22.11 -32.07 -20.37
N ILE A 114 -22.36 -31.70 -21.62
CA ILE A 114 -22.95 -30.42 -21.99
C ILE A 114 -24.30 -30.68 -22.62
N ILE A 115 -25.35 -30.23 -21.92
CA ILE A 115 -26.73 -30.33 -22.36
C ILE A 115 -27.15 -28.95 -22.86
N PHE A 116 -27.60 -28.87 -24.10
CA PHE A 116 -28.05 -27.66 -24.77
C PHE A 116 -29.30 -27.95 -25.61
N TYR A 117 -30.02 -26.91 -26.04
CA TYR A 117 -31.16 -27.05 -26.93
C TYR A 117 -30.70 -27.15 -28.38
N GLU A 118 -31.47 -27.80 -29.26
CA GLU A 118 -31.15 -27.89 -30.70
C GLU A 118 -30.86 -26.52 -31.33
N ASP A 119 -31.57 -25.47 -30.90
CA ASP A 119 -31.36 -24.09 -31.38
C ASP A 119 -29.96 -23.52 -31.03
N ASP A 120 -29.26 -24.11 -30.05
CA ASP A 120 -27.92 -23.70 -29.58
C ASP A 120 -26.79 -24.59 -30.12
N GLU A 121 -27.10 -25.56 -30.99
CA GLU A 121 -26.14 -26.53 -31.54
C GLU A 121 -25.03 -25.85 -32.36
N GLU A 122 -25.41 -24.96 -33.29
CA GLU A 122 -24.48 -24.21 -34.14
C GLU A 122 -23.50 -23.39 -33.27
N TRP A 123 -24.01 -22.72 -32.26
CA TRP A 123 -23.16 -21.94 -31.36
C TRP A 123 -22.22 -22.84 -30.55
N THR A 124 -22.71 -23.98 -30.09
CA THR A 124 -21.93 -24.94 -29.30
C THR A 124 -20.75 -25.50 -30.11
N ASP A 125 -20.99 -25.87 -31.36
CA ASP A 125 -19.95 -26.42 -32.24
C ASP A 125 -18.94 -25.37 -32.70
N GLU A 126 -19.38 -24.13 -32.95
CA GLU A 126 -18.48 -23.07 -33.42
C GLU A 126 -17.68 -22.40 -32.29
N HIS A 127 -18.21 -22.34 -31.06
CA HIS A 127 -17.62 -21.54 -29.99
C HIS A 127 -17.25 -22.39 -28.78
N LEU A 128 -18.18 -23.18 -28.25
CA LEU A 128 -17.98 -23.87 -26.97
C LEU A 128 -16.99 -25.04 -27.12
N ARG A 129 -17.18 -25.87 -28.14
CA ARG A 129 -16.33 -27.03 -28.40
C ARG A 129 -14.87 -26.63 -28.68
N PRO A 130 -14.57 -25.62 -29.53
CA PRO A 130 -13.21 -25.14 -29.72
C PRO A 130 -12.61 -24.52 -28.46
N ALA A 131 -13.38 -23.73 -27.71
CA ALA A 131 -12.91 -23.10 -26.48
C ALA A 131 -12.55 -24.15 -25.41
N LEU A 132 -13.31 -25.24 -25.30
CA LEU A 132 -12.97 -26.36 -24.42
C LEU A 132 -11.66 -27.02 -24.83
N GLN A 133 -11.46 -27.24 -26.12
CA GLN A 133 -10.24 -27.88 -26.62
C GLN A 133 -9.00 -26.97 -26.46
N GLU A 134 -9.16 -25.65 -26.58
CA GLU A 134 -8.07 -24.68 -26.42
C GLU A 134 -7.71 -24.47 -24.94
N HIS A 135 -8.70 -24.31 -24.07
CA HIS A 135 -8.48 -23.94 -22.67
C HIS A 135 -8.34 -25.14 -21.72
N LEU A 136 -8.89 -26.30 -22.07
CA LEU A 136 -8.90 -27.52 -21.25
C LEU A 136 -8.49 -28.75 -22.09
N PRO A 137 -7.25 -28.79 -22.62
CA PRO A 137 -6.80 -29.89 -23.48
C PRO A 137 -6.73 -31.26 -22.77
N GLU A 138 -6.76 -31.28 -21.44
CA GLU A 138 -6.88 -32.50 -20.64
C GLU A 138 -8.26 -33.15 -20.70
N PHE A 139 -9.32 -32.38 -21.02
CA PHE A 139 -10.69 -32.88 -21.08
C PHE A 139 -10.95 -33.49 -22.46
N ARG A 140 -10.81 -34.80 -22.56
CA ARG A 140 -10.87 -35.56 -23.83
C ARG A 140 -12.16 -36.35 -24.00
N ARG A 141 -12.85 -36.66 -22.90
CA ARG A 141 -14.07 -37.49 -22.87
C ARG A 141 -15.28 -36.58 -22.67
N ASN A 142 -15.50 -35.65 -23.59
CA ASN A 142 -16.60 -34.68 -23.50
C ASN A 142 -17.81 -35.17 -24.30
N VAL A 143 -19.01 -34.99 -23.74
CA VAL A 143 -20.30 -35.35 -24.34
C VAL A 143 -21.05 -34.07 -24.66
N PHE A 144 -21.58 -33.96 -25.88
CA PHE A 144 -22.33 -32.80 -26.35
C PHE A 144 -23.72 -33.22 -26.82
N GLY A 145 -24.74 -32.68 -26.16
CA GLY A 145 -26.14 -32.89 -26.54
C GLY A 145 -26.55 -34.35 -26.43
N ASP A 146 -27.55 -34.72 -27.23
CA ASP A 146 -28.13 -36.06 -27.20
C ASP A 146 -27.43 -37.05 -28.16
N GLU A 147 -26.56 -36.57 -29.06
CA GLU A 147 -25.84 -37.43 -30.02
C GLU A 147 -24.83 -38.36 -29.34
N ASP A 148 -24.28 -37.93 -28.20
CA ASP A 148 -23.26 -38.66 -27.44
C ASP A 148 -23.83 -39.41 -26.22
N LEU A 149 -25.16 -39.44 -26.03
CA LEU A 149 -25.79 -40.22 -24.97
C LEU A 149 -25.80 -41.71 -25.33
N VAL A 150 -25.12 -42.51 -24.51
CA VAL A 150 -25.12 -43.97 -24.64
C VAL A 150 -26.54 -44.51 -24.39
N LEU A 151 -27.10 -45.21 -25.37
CA LEU A 151 -28.40 -45.90 -25.33
C LEU A 151 -28.45 -47.04 -24.30
#